data_AF-A0A0H5QTS1-F1
#
_entry.id   AF-A0A0H5QTS1-F1
#
_cell.length_a   1.000
_cell.length_b   1.000
_cell.length_c   1.000
_cell.angle_alpha   90.00
_cell.angle_beta   90.00
_cell.angle_gamma   90.00
#
_symmetry.space_group_name_H-M   'P 1'
#
loop_
_entity.id
_entity.type
_entity.pdbx_description
1 polymer ?
#
loop_
_entity_poly.entity_id
_entity_poly.type
_entity_poly.pdbx_seq_one_letter_code
_entity_poly.pdbx_strand_id
1 'polypeptide(L)'
;APTWKVYVQYLQEHVRQGLAKVLSSSVEFVIENIDHEKIQATELPPMMEIKLGLYNKDVLFNAKDLHILTASTSGTDIWLMVNSWVEGFFEIGKIIPRVDANEGDYTTDLKSDPNIVKLMANFSRHLARNQELCNDYRNMFMQFEDLWTKDRNIDFRDFLISERAAADSSSTGAGN
;
A
#
# COMPACT_ATOMS: atom_id res chain seq x y z
N ALA A 1 32.41 0.69 -43.33
CA ALA A 1 32.83 0.50 -41.93
C ALA A 1 31.75 -0.30 -41.18
N PRO A 2 31.87 -1.64 -41.08
CA PRO A 2 30.91 -2.51 -40.38
C PRO A 2 31.21 -2.67 -38.88
N THR A 3 32.49 -2.58 -38.50
CA THR A 3 32.98 -2.83 -37.13
C THR A 3 32.42 -1.86 -36.09
N TRP A 4 32.19 -0.60 -36.47
CA TRP A 4 31.64 0.40 -35.54
C TRP A 4 30.19 0.09 -35.14
N LYS A 5 29.38 -0.46 -36.07
CA LYS A 5 27.99 -0.83 -35.77
C LYS A 5 27.93 -1.97 -34.77
N VAL A 6 28.79 -2.96 -34.92
CA VAL A 6 28.91 -4.09 -33.97
C VAL A 6 29.33 -3.60 -32.59
N TYR A 7 30.27 -2.65 -32.52
CA TYR A 7 30.68 -2.04 -31.26
C TYR A 7 29.54 -1.26 -30.58
N VAL A 8 28.78 -0.45 -31.33
CA VAL A 8 27.63 0.28 -30.80
C VAL A 8 26.55 -0.66 -30.27
N GLN A 9 26.24 -1.74 -31.00
CA GLN A 9 25.31 -2.77 -30.53
C GLN A 9 25.78 -3.43 -29.23
N TYR A 10 27.07 -3.75 -29.13
CA TYR A 10 27.65 -4.31 -27.91
C TYR A 10 27.51 -3.36 -26.72
N LEU A 11 27.82 -2.09 -26.89
CA LEU A 11 27.67 -1.08 -25.83
C LEU A 11 26.22 -0.94 -25.37
N GLN A 12 25.27 -0.92 -26.31
CA GLN A 12 23.85 -0.78 -26.00
C GLN A 12 23.33 -1.94 -25.19
N GLU A 13 23.72 -3.16 -25.55
CA GLU A 13 23.36 -4.35 -24.80
C GLU A 13 23.98 -4.32 -23.39
N HIS A 14 25.22 -3.85 -23.26
CA HIS A 14 25.87 -3.71 -21.96
C HIS A 14 25.19 -2.66 -21.07
N VAL A 15 24.80 -1.51 -21.64
CA VAL A 15 24.02 -0.48 -20.93
C VAL A 15 22.66 -1.02 -20.51
N ARG A 16 21.94 -1.72 -21.41
CA ARG A 16 20.66 -2.35 -21.11
C ARG A 16 20.75 -3.33 -19.94
N GLN A 17 21.77 -4.20 -19.95
CA GLN A 17 22.03 -5.13 -18.84
C GLN A 17 22.36 -4.41 -17.53
N GLY A 18 23.17 -3.35 -17.59
CA GLY A 18 23.51 -2.53 -16.42
C GLY A 18 22.27 -1.87 -15.81
N LEU A 19 21.44 -1.23 -16.63
CA LEU A 19 20.19 -0.61 -16.20
C LEU A 19 19.22 -1.64 -15.62
N ALA A 20 19.08 -2.81 -16.26
CA ALA A 20 18.23 -3.88 -15.76
C ALA A 20 18.71 -4.41 -14.41
N LYS A 21 20.02 -4.51 -14.18
CA LYS A 21 20.60 -4.93 -12.90
C LYS A 21 20.31 -3.91 -11.79
N VAL A 22 20.48 -2.62 -12.07
CA VAL A 22 20.19 -1.56 -11.09
C VAL A 22 18.70 -1.58 -10.72
N LEU A 23 17.82 -1.64 -11.72
CA LEU A 23 16.38 -1.71 -11.48
C LEU A 23 16.01 -2.94 -10.66
N SER A 24 16.54 -4.11 -11.02
CA SER A 24 16.26 -5.37 -10.30
C SER A 24 16.69 -5.29 -8.84
N SER A 25 17.89 -4.77 -8.57
CA SER A 25 18.39 -4.60 -7.20
C SER A 25 17.53 -3.63 -6.38
N SER A 26 17.03 -2.55 -7.00
CA SER A 26 16.14 -1.59 -6.31
C SER A 26 14.78 -2.19 -5.99
N VAL A 27 14.19 -2.96 -6.92
CA VAL A 27 12.90 -3.62 -6.68
C VAL A 27 13.04 -4.74 -5.65
N GLU A 28 14.12 -5.53 -5.71
CA GLU A 28 14.44 -6.55 -4.70
C GLU A 28 14.56 -5.94 -3.30
N PHE A 29 15.29 -4.83 -3.17
CA PHE A 29 15.39 -4.10 -1.90
C PHE A 29 14.02 -3.71 -1.35
N VAL A 30 13.12 -3.21 -2.20
CA VAL A 30 11.75 -2.86 -1.76
C VAL A 30 10.95 -4.10 -1.34
N ILE A 31 11.05 -5.21 -2.08
CA ILE A 31 10.40 -6.48 -1.72
C ILE A 31 10.86 -6.96 -0.34
N GLU A 32 12.16 -6.90 -0.07
CA GLU A 32 12.74 -7.31 1.22
C GLU A 32 12.26 -6.43 2.39
N ASN A 33 11.92 -5.17 2.13
CA ASN A 33 11.39 -4.24 3.12
C ASN A 33 9.85 -4.31 3.27
N ILE A 34 9.15 -5.10 2.46
CA ILE A 34 7.68 -5.32 2.56
C ILE A 34 7.36 -6.69 3.16
N ASP A 35 8.21 -7.68 2.89
CA ASP A 35 8.00 -9.04 3.35
C ASP A 35 8.28 -9.21 4.85
N HIS A 36 7.22 -9.49 5.61
CA HIS A 36 7.30 -9.61 7.07
C HIS A 36 8.27 -10.71 7.52
N GLU A 37 8.30 -11.84 6.81
CA GLU A 37 9.13 -12.99 7.17
C GLU A 37 10.63 -12.66 7.02
N LYS A 38 10.99 -11.93 5.95
CA LYS A 38 12.36 -11.48 5.74
C LYS A 38 12.79 -10.40 6.72
N ILE A 39 11.91 -9.47 7.07
CA ILE A 39 12.24 -8.42 8.05
C ILE A 39 12.54 -9.05 9.42
N GLN A 40 11.73 -10.03 9.85
CA GLN A 40 11.99 -10.77 11.09
C GLN A 40 13.31 -11.55 11.04
N ALA A 41 13.61 -12.18 9.90
CA ALA A 41 14.84 -12.98 9.75
C ALA A 41 16.12 -12.13 9.67
N THR A 42 16.03 -10.89 9.15
CA THR A 42 17.21 -10.03 8.91
C THR A 42 17.49 -9.06 10.07
N GLU A 43 16.58 -8.99 11.06
CA GLU A 43 16.63 -8.04 12.21
C GLU A 43 16.82 -6.57 11.81
N LEU A 44 16.56 -6.22 10.55
CA LEU A 44 16.68 -4.85 10.06
C LEU A 44 15.48 -4.01 10.51
N PRO A 45 15.69 -2.72 10.83
CA PRO A 45 14.58 -1.83 11.15
C PRO A 45 13.69 -1.66 9.90
N PRO A 46 12.35 -1.76 10.06
CA PRO A 46 11.44 -1.60 8.93
C PRO A 46 11.55 -0.19 8.34
N MET A 47 11.51 -0.11 7.01
CA MET A 47 11.63 1.18 6.30
C MET A 47 10.43 2.11 6.55
N MET A 48 9.24 1.55 6.82
CA MET A 48 8.01 2.31 7.01
C MET A 48 7.21 1.81 8.22
N GLU A 49 6.56 2.74 8.92
CA GLU A 49 5.63 2.46 10.01
C GLU A 49 4.21 2.83 9.57
N ILE A 50 3.30 1.85 9.54
CA ILE A 50 1.89 2.08 9.22
C ILE A 50 1.11 2.22 10.53
N LYS A 51 0.49 3.38 10.74
CA LYS A 51 -0.33 3.66 11.93
C LYS A 51 -1.80 3.47 11.62
N LEU A 52 -2.49 2.67 12.43
CA LEU A 52 -3.95 2.60 12.41
C LEU A 52 -4.52 3.68 13.32
N GLY A 53 -5.38 4.56 12.79
CA GLY A 53 -5.98 5.66 13.54
C GLY A 53 -7.49 5.73 13.37
N LEU A 54 -8.19 6.19 14.40
CA LEU A 54 -9.63 6.46 14.33
C LEU A 54 -9.86 7.95 14.03
N TYR A 55 -10.57 8.25 12.95
CA TYR A 55 -10.90 9.62 12.53
C TYR A 55 -12.38 9.72 12.15
N ASN A 56 -13.12 10.65 12.75
CA ASN A 56 -14.55 10.86 12.47
C ASN A 56 -15.42 9.57 12.45
N LYS A 57 -15.09 8.60 13.32
CA LYS A 57 -15.72 7.27 13.45
C LYS A 57 -15.27 6.22 12.43
N ASP A 58 -14.37 6.56 11.51
CA ASP A 58 -13.76 5.62 10.59
C ASP A 58 -12.35 5.24 11.03
N VAL A 59 -12.03 3.96 10.93
CA VAL A 59 -10.67 3.45 11.15
C VAL A 59 -9.89 3.56 9.84
N LEU A 60 -8.86 4.41 9.80
CA LEU A 60 -8.04 4.71 8.63
C LEU A 60 -6.57 4.37 8.87
N PHE A 61 -5.89 3.92 7.81
CA PHE A 61 -4.44 3.80 7.80
C PHE A 61 -3.80 5.18 7.59
N ASN A 62 -2.79 5.49 8.41
CA ASN A 62 -2.05 6.76 8.46
C ASN A 62 -2.94 8.01 8.57
N ALA A 63 -3.79 8.05 9.60
CA ALA A 63 -4.75 9.13 9.86
C ALA A 63 -4.16 10.54 10.05
N LYS A 64 -2.82 10.72 10.06
CA LYS A 64 -2.15 12.02 10.29
C LYS A 64 -1.72 12.76 9.03
N ASP A 65 -1.54 12.09 7.89
CA ASP A 65 -1.14 12.75 6.62
C ASP A 65 -2.34 13.32 5.84
N LEU A 66 -3.51 13.40 6.48
CA LEU A 66 -4.77 13.92 5.95
C LEU A 66 -4.77 15.44 5.65
N HIS A 67 -3.63 16.14 5.69
CA HIS A 67 -3.53 17.50 5.16
C HIS A 67 -3.33 17.51 3.62
N ILE A 68 -3.00 16.37 3.00
CA ILE A 68 -2.79 16.26 1.54
C ILE A 68 -4.07 15.84 0.79
N LEU A 69 -5.20 15.67 1.48
CA LEU A 69 -6.46 15.26 0.83
C LEU A 69 -7.37 16.46 0.60
N THR A 70 -7.14 17.16 -0.51
CA THR A 70 -8.21 17.94 -1.14
C THR A 70 -9.35 16.99 -1.50
N ALA A 71 -10.59 17.44 -1.26
CA ALA A 71 -11.85 16.69 -1.23
C ALA A 71 -12.29 15.93 -2.50
N SER A 72 -11.40 15.63 -3.44
CA SER A 72 -11.68 14.94 -4.70
C SER A 72 -10.96 13.61 -4.88
N THR A 73 -10.11 13.19 -3.94
CA THR A 73 -9.43 11.89 -4.03
C THR A 73 -9.53 11.22 -2.67
N SER A 74 -10.45 10.26 -2.55
CA SER A 74 -10.50 9.35 -1.42
C SER A 74 -9.11 8.75 -1.20
N GLY A 75 -8.49 9.08 -0.05
CA GLY A 75 -7.28 8.47 0.53
C GLY A 75 -6.19 8.01 -0.45
N THR A 76 -5.11 8.77 -0.58
CA THR A 76 -3.85 8.23 -1.15
C THR A 76 -3.39 7.07 -0.27
N ASP A 77 -3.62 5.86 -0.77
CA ASP A 77 -3.37 4.64 -0.03
C ASP A 77 -1.85 4.40 0.08
N ILE A 78 -1.37 3.88 1.21
CA ILE A 78 0.07 3.66 1.44
C ILE A 78 0.63 2.70 0.37
N TRP A 79 -0.16 1.70 0.01
CA TRP A 79 0.20 0.75 -1.06
C TRP A 79 0.28 1.44 -2.45
N LEU A 80 -0.52 2.49 -2.70
CA LEU A 80 -0.41 3.29 -3.93
C LEU A 80 0.90 4.09 -3.95
N MET A 81 1.31 4.65 -2.81
CA MET A 81 2.59 5.35 -2.68
C MET A 81 3.76 4.41 -2.99
N VAL A 82 3.78 3.20 -2.42
CA VAL A 82 4.83 2.21 -2.67
C VAL A 82 4.86 1.77 -4.14
N ASN A 83 3.70 1.57 -4.76
CA ASN A 83 3.62 1.31 -6.21
C ASN A 83 4.25 2.45 -7.03
N SER A 84 3.96 3.72 -6.67
CA SER A 84 4.51 4.88 -7.37
C SER A 84 6.04 4.97 -7.28
N TRP A 85 6.65 4.53 -6.17
CA TRP A 85 8.11 4.48 -6.04
C TRP A 85 8.74 3.48 -6.98
N VAL A 86 8.15 2.28 -7.08
CA VAL A 86 8.62 1.24 -7.98
C VAL A 86 8.43 1.66 -9.44
N GLU A 87 7.32 2.31 -9.77
CA GLU A 87 7.11 2.92 -11.10
C GLU A 87 8.18 3.98 -11.40
N GLY A 88 8.52 4.80 -10.40
CA GLY A 88 9.57 5.82 -10.52
C GLY A 88 10.96 5.26 -10.83
N PHE A 89 11.27 4.03 -10.43
CA PHE A 89 12.56 3.41 -10.75
C PHE A 89 12.76 3.17 -12.26
N PHE A 90 11.69 3.05 -13.04
CA PHE A 90 11.79 2.91 -14.51
C PHE A 90 12.31 4.16 -15.21
N GLU A 91 12.25 5.33 -14.55
CA GLU A 91 12.79 6.58 -15.08
C GLU A 91 14.32 6.52 -15.26
N ILE A 92 15.01 5.56 -14.63
CA ILE A 92 16.43 5.29 -14.88
C ILE A 92 16.73 4.98 -16.35
N GLY A 93 15.75 4.42 -17.08
CA GLY A 93 15.85 4.12 -18.51
C GLY A 93 15.99 5.35 -19.40
N LYS A 94 15.67 6.54 -18.88
CA LYS A 94 15.75 7.83 -19.60
C LYS A 94 17.05 8.59 -19.33
N ILE A 95 17.85 8.16 -18.35
CA ILE A 95 19.08 8.86 -17.95
C ILE A 95 20.15 8.75 -19.04
N ILE A 96 20.25 7.59 -19.68
CA ILE A 96 21.26 7.32 -20.71
C ILE A 96 20.57 7.35 -22.08
N PRO A 97 20.89 8.33 -22.94
CA PRO A 97 20.34 8.37 -24.29
C PRO A 97 20.90 7.22 -25.14
N ARG A 98 20.07 6.66 -26.00
CA ARG A 98 20.50 5.62 -26.95
C ARG A 98 21.47 6.19 -27.99
N VAL A 99 22.47 5.39 -28.35
CA VAL A 99 23.53 5.78 -29.30
C VAL A 99 23.15 5.51 -30.78
N ASP A 100 22.20 4.62 -31.04
CA ASP A 100 21.75 4.22 -32.39
C ASP A 100 20.64 5.11 -32.94
N ALA A 101 19.77 5.62 -32.06
CA ALA A 101 18.64 6.43 -32.42
C ALA A 101 18.88 7.88 -31.99
N ASN A 102 18.63 8.83 -32.90
CA ASN A 102 18.56 10.26 -32.57
C ASN A 102 17.55 10.55 -31.44
N GLU A 103 16.62 9.61 -31.18
CA GLU A 103 15.58 9.72 -30.17
C GLU A 103 15.17 8.31 -29.70
N GLY A 104 15.25 8.03 -28.39
CA GLY A 104 14.87 6.74 -27.82
C GLY A 104 15.45 6.50 -26.42
N ASP A 105 14.68 5.83 -25.57
CA ASP A 105 15.06 5.45 -24.20
C ASP A 105 15.14 3.92 -24.03
N TYR A 106 15.66 3.49 -22.88
CA TYR A 106 15.70 2.07 -22.52
C TYR A 106 14.44 1.61 -21.76
N THR A 107 13.48 2.51 -21.51
CA THR A 107 12.32 2.25 -20.63
C THR A 107 11.47 1.09 -21.14
N THR A 108 11.22 1.05 -22.44
CA THR A 108 10.41 -0.01 -23.08
C THR A 108 11.11 -1.37 -23.02
N ASP A 109 12.44 -1.37 -23.23
CA ASP A 109 13.27 -2.57 -23.18
C ASP A 109 13.32 -3.14 -21.76
N LEU A 110 13.40 -2.27 -20.74
CA LEU A 110 13.37 -2.65 -19.33
C LEU A 110 12.00 -3.21 -18.91
N LYS A 111 10.90 -2.60 -19.34
CA LYS A 111 9.54 -3.09 -19.05
C LYS A 111 9.23 -4.44 -19.69
N SER A 112 9.91 -4.77 -20.79
CA SER A 112 9.73 -6.02 -21.53
C SER A 112 10.69 -7.13 -21.06
N ASP A 113 11.67 -6.81 -20.19
CA ASP A 113 12.63 -7.80 -19.70
C ASP A 113 11.92 -8.86 -18.83
N PRO A 114 12.01 -10.16 -19.16
CA PRO A 114 11.31 -11.21 -18.43
C PRO A 114 11.66 -11.27 -16.93
N ASN A 115 12.90 -10.92 -16.56
CA ASN A 115 13.32 -10.94 -15.16
C ASN A 115 12.64 -9.80 -14.39
N ILE A 116 12.58 -8.61 -14.98
CA ILE A 116 11.93 -7.45 -14.38
C ILE A 116 10.42 -7.71 -14.26
N VAL A 117 9.77 -8.25 -15.30
CA VAL A 117 8.35 -8.63 -15.25
C VAL A 117 8.07 -9.62 -14.12
N LYS A 118 8.95 -10.62 -13.94
CA LYS A 118 8.83 -11.59 -12.84
C LYS A 118 9.01 -10.92 -11.47
N LEU A 119 9.98 -10.02 -11.32
CA LEU A 119 10.19 -9.25 -10.09
C LEU A 119 8.97 -8.39 -9.76
N MET A 120 8.41 -7.68 -10.75
CA MET A 120 7.22 -6.86 -10.59
C MET A 120 6.02 -7.68 -10.14
N ALA A 121 5.79 -8.84 -10.77
CA ALA A 121 4.73 -9.75 -10.35
C ALA A 121 4.93 -10.26 -8.91
N ASN A 122 6.18 -10.50 -8.50
CA ASN A 122 6.49 -10.89 -7.13
C ASN A 122 6.21 -9.73 -6.15
N PHE A 123 6.68 -8.53 -6.48
CA PHE A 123 6.42 -7.31 -5.71
C PHE A 123 4.92 -7.08 -5.51
N SER A 124 4.11 -7.13 -6.57
CA SER A 124 2.66 -6.94 -6.47
C SER A 124 2.01 -7.99 -5.55
N ARG A 125 2.49 -9.24 -5.58
CA ARG A 125 2.01 -10.31 -4.70
C ARG A 125 2.33 -10.02 -3.23
N HIS A 126 3.57 -9.63 -2.92
CA HIS A 126 3.98 -9.29 -1.56
C HIS A 126 3.22 -8.06 -1.04
N LEU A 127 3.03 -7.05 -1.89
CA LEU A 127 2.29 -5.84 -1.54
C LEU A 127 0.81 -6.16 -1.23
N ALA A 128 0.15 -6.97 -2.06
CA ALA A 128 -1.24 -7.38 -1.83
C ALA A 128 -1.40 -8.22 -0.55
N ARG A 129 -0.47 -9.15 -0.30
CA ARG A 129 -0.45 -9.93 0.95
C ARG A 129 -0.26 -9.04 2.18
N ASN A 130 0.65 -8.07 2.11
CA ASN A 130 0.87 -7.12 3.19
C ASN A 130 -0.41 -6.28 3.46
N GLN A 131 -1.10 -5.85 2.42
CA GLN A 131 -2.37 -5.14 2.53
C GLN A 131 -3.46 -5.98 3.19
N GLU A 132 -3.58 -7.25 2.81
CA GLU A 132 -4.51 -8.19 3.42
C GLU A 132 -4.24 -8.35 4.93
N LEU A 133 -2.98 -8.59 5.31
CA LEU A 133 -2.59 -8.69 6.72
C LEU A 133 -2.91 -7.41 7.53
N CYS A 134 -2.70 -6.23 6.94
CA CYS A 134 -3.06 -4.97 7.57
C CYS A 134 -4.58 -4.82 7.71
N ASN A 135 -5.34 -5.22 6.71
CA ASN A 135 -6.81 -5.21 6.74
C ASN A 135 -7.36 -6.18 7.78
N ASP A 136 -6.78 -7.38 7.91
CA ASP A 136 -7.15 -8.34 8.95
C ASP A 136 -6.91 -7.75 10.34
N TYR A 137 -5.75 -7.10 10.54
CA TYR A 137 -5.45 -6.40 11.79
C TYR A 137 -6.46 -5.26 12.07
N ARG A 138 -6.83 -4.49 11.04
CA ARG A 138 -7.89 -3.47 11.14
C ARG A 138 -9.24 -4.08 11.52
N ASN A 139 -9.62 -5.20 10.91
CA ASN A 139 -10.89 -5.87 11.15
C ASN A 139 -11.02 -6.40 12.59
N MET A 140 -9.92 -6.74 13.25
CA MET A 140 -9.94 -7.06 14.68
C MET A 140 -10.48 -5.90 15.53
N PHE A 141 -10.13 -4.66 15.19
CA PHE A 141 -10.64 -3.49 15.90
C PHE A 141 -12.07 -3.17 15.51
N MET A 142 -12.46 -3.36 14.26
CA MET A 142 -13.84 -3.11 13.80
C MET A 142 -14.90 -3.91 14.59
N GLN A 143 -14.54 -5.02 15.24
CA GLN A 143 -15.43 -5.73 16.17
C GLN A 143 -15.88 -4.87 17.36
N PHE A 144 -15.11 -3.84 17.70
CA PHE A 144 -15.40 -2.91 18.78
C PHE A 144 -15.98 -1.59 18.27
N GLU A 145 -16.47 -1.55 17.03
CA GLU A 145 -17.00 -0.34 16.38
C GLU A 145 -18.07 0.37 17.19
N ASP A 146 -18.87 -0.39 17.92
CA ASP A 146 -19.87 0.11 18.85
C ASP A 146 -19.33 1.16 19.84
N LEU A 147 -18.05 1.09 20.21
CA LEU A 147 -17.43 2.02 21.17
C LEU A 147 -17.31 3.45 20.63
N TRP A 148 -17.25 3.65 19.32
CA TRP A 148 -17.09 4.97 18.70
C TRP A 148 -18.22 5.35 17.76
N THR A 149 -19.00 4.39 17.28
CA THR A 149 -20.14 4.65 16.41
C THR A 149 -21.38 5.07 17.20
N LYS A 150 -21.68 4.40 18.33
CA LYS A 150 -22.86 4.66 19.16
C LYS A 150 -22.65 5.82 20.13
N ASP A 151 -23.66 6.68 20.26
CA ASP A 151 -23.69 7.68 21.33
C ASP A 151 -24.29 7.05 22.58
N ARG A 152 -23.41 6.71 23.53
CA ARG A 152 -23.79 6.07 24.80
C ARG A 152 -24.85 6.84 25.58
N ASN A 153 -24.97 8.15 25.39
CA ASN A 153 -25.99 8.94 26.08
C ASN A 153 -27.39 8.69 25.53
N ILE A 154 -27.50 8.42 24.22
CA ILE A 154 -28.77 8.10 23.58
C ILE A 154 -29.19 6.69 24.00
N ASP A 155 -28.30 5.72 23.85
CA ASP A 155 -28.55 4.33 24.25
C ASP A 155 -28.95 4.21 25.73
N PHE A 156 -28.29 4.98 26.61
CA PHE A 156 -28.63 4.99 28.04
C PHE A 156 -29.99 5.61 28.33
N ARG A 157 -30.39 6.67 27.62
CA ARG A 157 -31.74 7.25 27.77
C ARG A 157 -32.80 6.28 27.30
N ASP A 158 -32.58 5.61 26.18
CA ASP A 158 -33.52 4.63 25.64
C ASP A 158 -33.70 3.44 26.59
N PHE A 159 -32.60 2.97 27.21
CA PHE A 159 -32.65 1.96 28.26
C PHE A 159 -33.47 2.40 29.50
N LEU A 160 -33.30 3.64 29.97
CA LEU A 160 -34.09 4.15 31.10
C LEU A 160 -35.58 4.29 30.77
N ILE A 161 -35.91 4.66 29.53
CA ILE A 161 -37.30 4.76 29.05
C ILE A 161 -37.93 3.37 28.98
N SER A 162 -37.21 2.36 28.47
CA SER A 162 -37.74 0.99 28.38
C SER A 162 -38.02 0.37 29.74
N GLU A 163 -37.12 0.55 30.72
CA GLU A 163 -37.34 0.04 32.09
C GLU A 163 -38.53 0.72 32.78
N ARG A 164 -38.68 2.03 32.59
CA ARG A 164 -39.83 2.76 33.15
C ARG A 164 -41.16 2.30 32.54
N ALA A 165 -41.20 2.08 31.23
CA ALA A 165 -42.38 1.55 30.55
C ALA A 165 -42.71 0.11 30.98
N ALA A 166 -41.69 -0.72 31.22
CA ALA A 166 -41.86 -2.07 31.76
C ALA A 166 -42.45 -2.05 33.18
N ALA A 167 -41.98 -1.14 34.04
CA ALA A 167 -42.50 -0.96 35.40
C ALA A 167 -44.00 -0.60 35.41
N ASP A 168 -44.44 0.33 34.56
CA ASP A 168 -45.84 0.77 34.49
C ASP A 168 -46.80 -0.34 33.98
N SER A 169 -46.31 -1.26 33.14
CA SER A 169 -47.10 -2.42 32.69
C SER A 169 -47.28 -3.50 33.78
N SER A 170 -46.30 -3.65 34.67
CA SER A 170 -46.33 -4.64 35.75
C SER A 170 -47.30 -4.26 36.88
N SER A 171 -47.55 -2.97 37.11
CA SER A 171 -48.55 -2.50 38.09
C SER A 171 -50.00 -2.67 37.63
N THR A 172 -50.25 -2.94 36.34
CA THR A 172 -51.60 -3.09 35.79
C THR A 172 -52.08 -4.56 35.80
N GLY A 173 -51.18 -5.53 36.05
CA GLY A 173 -51.50 -6.96 36.12
C GLY A 173 -51.84 -7.51 37.51
N ALA A 174 -51.75 -6.70 38.58
CA ALA A 174 -52.02 -7.13 39.97
C ALA A 174 -53.44 -6.77 40.47
N GLY A 175 -54.38 -6.56 39.55
CA GLY A 175 -55.78 -6.27 39.85
C GLY A 175 -56.71 -7.13 39.01
N ASN A 176 -56.84 -8.41 39.37
CA ASN A 176 -57.96 -9.28 38.97
C ASN A 176 -58.35 -10.15 40.16
#